data_AF-A0A427YTA0-F1
#
_entry.id   AF-A0A427YTA0-F1
#
_cell.length_a   1.000
_cell.length_b   1.000
_cell.length_c   1.000
_cell.angle_alpha   90.00
_cell.angle_beta   90.00
_cell.angle_gamma   90.00
#
_symmetry.space_group_name_H-M   'P 1'
#
loop_
_entity.id
_entity.type
_entity.pdbx_description
1 polymer ?
#
loop_
_entity_poly.entity_id
_entity_poly.type
_entity_poly.pdbx_seq_one_letter_code
_entity_poly.pdbx_strand_id
1 'polypeptide(L)'
;MQRQAADRFHTYPHRSRLPPAQGGQLCRHRQPESRLEASVCGAGMGRTKEVEMKRILKPNYALATPAELRGILSEHGLPTTGDKAILESRVQEWIIMWNSNLDTSHPQSLGALRAKLNQTEASRRRDKERGKDALGQQLGTKDGMDKYAKERKGEFERLRQEIMERNRRRAQADKGSGADSPIEVD
;
A
#
# COMPACT_ATOMS: atom_id res chain seq x y z
N MET A 1 -43.15 20.88 47.14
CA MET A 1 -43.86 21.22 45.88
C MET A 1 -42.89 20.94 44.74
N GLN A 2 -42.93 19.76 44.12
CA GLN A 2 -43.72 19.41 42.93
C GLN A 2 -43.36 20.17 41.65
N ARG A 3 -42.78 19.39 40.70
CA ARG A 3 -43.05 19.34 39.25
C ARG A 3 -42.61 20.59 38.44
N GLN A 4 -42.10 20.52 37.22
CA GLN A 4 -42.18 19.53 36.15
C GLN A 4 -41.15 19.87 35.06
N ALA A 5 -40.60 18.85 34.40
CA ALA A 5 -39.95 18.96 33.10
C ALA A 5 -40.98 19.20 31.99
N ALA A 6 -40.59 19.89 30.91
CA ALA A 6 -41.28 19.79 29.61
C ALA A 6 -40.33 20.17 28.45
N ASP A 7 -40.04 19.17 27.64
CA ASP A 7 -39.62 19.24 26.25
C ASP A 7 -40.40 20.27 25.42
N ARG A 8 -39.69 20.98 24.52
CA ARG A 8 -40.30 21.58 23.32
C ARG A 8 -39.47 21.25 22.09
N PHE A 9 -39.82 20.12 21.49
CA PHE A 9 -39.67 19.88 20.05
C PHE A 9 -40.62 20.77 19.24
N HIS A 10 -40.32 20.92 17.94
CA HIS A 10 -41.09 21.57 16.84
C HIS A 10 -40.67 23.03 16.55
N THR A 11 -40.39 23.48 15.33
CA THR A 11 -40.60 22.91 13.98
C THR A 11 -39.84 23.77 12.96
N TYR A 12 -39.37 23.13 11.89
CA TYR A 12 -38.80 23.75 10.70
C TYR A 12 -39.81 24.64 9.95
N PRO A 13 -39.41 25.83 9.46
CA PRO A 13 -40.28 26.66 8.63
C PRO A 13 -40.38 26.14 7.17
N HIS A 14 -41.63 25.88 6.79
CA HIS A 14 -42.31 25.90 5.48
C HIS A 14 -41.55 26.26 4.17
N ARG A 15 -41.49 25.26 3.28
CA ARG A 15 -42.11 25.13 1.92
C ARG A 15 -42.32 26.36 1.01
N SER A 16 -41.70 26.31 -0.17
CA SER A 16 -42.17 26.88 -1.45
C SER A 16 -41.94 25.84 -2.57
N ARG A 17 -42.92 24.98 -2.89
CA ARG A 17 -43.81 24.95 -4.08
C ARG A 17 -43.15 25.19 -5.46
N LEU A 18 -43.36 24.16 -6.30
CA LEU A 18 -42.94 23.88 -7.69
C LEU A 18 -43.47 24.87 -8.74
N PRO A 19 -42.99 24.74 -9.99
CA PRO A 19 -43.91 24.24 -11.02
C PRO A 19 -43.39 23.07 -11.87
N PRO A 20 -44.29 22.21 -12.42
CA PRO A 20 -43.98 21.17 -13.40
C PRO A 20 -44.13 21.67 -14.84
N ALA A 21 -43.31 21.15 -15.76
CA ALA A 21 -43.54 21.25 -17.20
C ALA A 21 -43.58 19.84 -17.82
N GLN A 22 -44.78 19.51 -18.29
CA GLN A 22 -45.15 18.45 -19.24
C GLN A 22 -44.50 18.81 -20.60
N GLY A 23 -44.14 17.96 -21.55
CA GLY A 23 -44.45 16.59 -21.96
C GLY A 23 -44.19 16.55 -23.48
N GLY A 24 -43.74 15.41 -24.04
CA GLY A 24 -43.59 15.24 -25.51
C GLY A 24 -42.57 14.17 -25.91
N GLN A 25 -43.02 12.91 -26.02
CA GLN A 25 -43.11 12.12 -27.27
C GLN A 25 -41.74 11.71 -27.89
N LEU A 26 -41.34 10.45 -27.69
CA LEU A 26 -41.51 9.34 -28.63
C LEU A 26 -40.65 9.45 -29.90
N CYS A 27 -39.58 8.67 -29.96
CA CYS A 27 -39.14 7.96 -31.16
C CYS A 27 -38.45 6.66 -30.75
N ARG A 28 -39.21 5.55 -30.88
CA ARG A 28 -38.65 4.21 -30.99
C ARG A 28 -38.02 4.11 -32.38
N HIS A 29 -36.76 3.72 -32.46
CA HIS A 29 -36.25 3.12 -33.69
C HIS A 29 -35.52 1.81 -33.36
N ARG A 30 -35.96 0.78 -34.08
CA ARG A 30 -35.72 -0.64 -33.89
C ARG A 30 -35.03 -1.14 -35.16
N GLN A 31 -33.74 -1.51 -35.04
CA GLN A 31 -33.00 -2.59 -35.74
C GLN A 31 -32.96 -2.56 -37.30
N PRO A 32 -31.85 -3.01 -37.96
CA PRO A 32 -31.58 -4.44 -38.08
C PRO A 32 -30.11 -4.87 -38.00
N GLU A 33 -29.98 -6.18 -37.98
CA GLU A 33 -28.82 -7.04 -37.75
C GLU A 33 -27.70 -6.92 -38.80
N SER A 34 -26.46 -7.16 -38.35
CA SER A 34 -25.43 -7.76 -39.20
C SER A 34 -24.54 -8.71 -38.38
N ARG A 35 -25.02 -9.94 -38.35
CA ARG A 35 -24.32 -11.23 -38.22
C ARG A 35 -22.97 -11.27 -38.93
N LEU A 36 -21.95 -11.79 -38.25
CA LEU A 36 -20.79 -12.60 -38.67
C LEU A 36 -19.89 -12.77 -37.42
N GLU A 37 -20.10 -13.77 -36.57
CA GLU A 37 -19.46 -15.10 -36.60
C GLU A 37 -17.92 -15.06 -36.71
N ALA A 38 -17.26 -15.15 -35.55
CA ALA A 38 -15.93 -15.75 -35.35
C ALA A 38 -15.91 -16.26 -33.89
N SER A 39 -16.32 -17.50 -33.64
CA SER A 39 -15.51 -18.72 -33.70
C SER A 39 -14.24 -18.66 -32.85
N VAL A 40 -14.36 -19.30 -31.68
CA VAL A 40 -13.36 -20.10 -30.96
C VAL A 40 -12.00 -19.46 -30.68
N CYS A 41 -11.73 -19.23 -29.39
CA CYS A 41 -10.65 -19.93 -28.66
C CYS A 41 -10.94 -19.84 -27.16
N GLY A 42 -11.27 -20.99 -26.56
CA GLY A 42 -11.30 -21.13 -25.12
C GLY A 42 -9.90 -21.03 -24.53
N ALA A 43 -9.78 -20.34 -23.40
CA ALA A 43 -8.71 -20.54 -22.44
C ALA A 43 -9.37 -20.60 -21.07
N GLY A 44 -9.25 -21.75 -20.41
CA GLY A 44 -10.14 -22.18 -19.34
C GLY A 44 -10.31 -21.19 -18.20
N MET A 45 -11.56 -21.00 -17.79
CA MET A 45 -11.85 -20.69 -16.39
C MET A 45 -11.32 -21.84 -15.55
N GLY A 46 -10.06 -21.72 -15.13
CA GLY A 46 -9.51 -22.53 -14.07
C GLY A 46 -10.46 -22.43 -12.89
N ARG A 47 -10.98 -23.58 -12.46
CA ARG A 47 -11.73 -23.73 -11.21
C ARG A 47 -11.05 -22.89 -10.15
N THR A 48 -11.64 -21.74 -9.80
CA THR A 48 -11.15 -20.94 -8.70
C THR A 48 -11.33 -21.82 -7.49
N LYS A 49 -10.24 -22.40 -6.98
CA LYS A 49 -10.26 -23.08 -5.68
C LYS A 49 -10.87 -22.07 -4.72
N GLU A 50 -12.03 -22.43 -4.17
CA GLU A 50 -12.66 -21.64 -3.13
C GLU A 50 -11.69 -21.63 -1.96
N VAL A 51 -11.03 -20.49 -1.77
CA VAL A 51 -10.04 -20.32 -0.71
C VAL A 51 -10.85 -20.23 0.58
N GLU A 52 -10.85 -21.32 1.35
CA GLU A 52 -11.42 -21.32 2.69
C GLU A 52 -10.78 -20.20 3.52
N MET A 53 -11.60 -19.31 4.06
CA MET A 53 -11.15 -18.06 4.67
C MET A 53 -10.61 -18.34 6.09
N LYS A 54 -9.41 -18.94 6.17
CA LYS A 54 -8.69 -19.26 7.41
C LYS A 54 -7.59 -18.24 7.68
N ARG A 55 -7.32 -17.96 8.96
CA ARG A 55 -6.27 -17.02 9.36
C ARG A 55 -4.91 -17.47 8.83
N ILE A 56 -4.18 -16.56 8.19
CA ILE A 56 -2.87 -16.86 7.61
C ILE A 56 -1.79 -16.53 8.63
N LEU A 57 -0.90 -17.49 8.89
CA LEU A 57 0.28 -17.29 9.74
C LEU A 57 1.36 -16.52 8.97
N LYS A 58 1.98 -15.55 9.63
CA LYS A 58 3.07 -14.75 9.06
C LYS A 58 4.34 -15.62 8.89
N PRO A 59 4.87 -15.79 7.66
CA PRO A 59 6.12 -16.50 7.44
C PRO A 59 7.33 -15.65 7.88
N ASN A 60 8.47 -16.30 8.10
CA ASN A 60 9.73 -15.60 8.34
C ASN A 60 10.36 -15.15 7.01
N TYR A 61 10.21 -13.87 6.66
CA TYR A 61 10.66 -13.33 5.36
C TYR A 61 12.18 -13.43 5.11
N ALA A 62 13.00 -13.41 6.17
CA ALA A 62 14.45 -13.50 6.02
C ALA A 62 14.89 -14.89 5.51
N LEU A 63 14.23 -15.94 5.99
CA LEU A 63 14.51 -17.33 5.61
C LEU A 63 13.65 -17.81 4.44
N ALA A 64 12.50 -17.18 4.21
CA ALA A 64 11.57 -17.57 3.16
C ALA A 64 12.22 -17.45 1.78
N THR A 65 12.16 -18.54 1.02
CA THR A 65 12.61 -18.59 -0.36
C THR A 65 11.59 -17.92 -1.29
N PRO A 66 12.01 -17.40 -2.46
CA PRO A 66 11.08 -16.88 -3.45
C PRO A 66 10.04 -17.92 -3.91
N ALA A 67 10.38 -19.21 -3.86
CA ALA A 67 9.47 -20.29 -4.24
C ALA A 67 8.31 -20.44 -3.24
N GLU A 68 8.58 -20.39 -1.94
CA GLU A 68 7.56 -20.45 -0.89
C GLU A 68 6.62 -19.24 -0.96
N LEU A 69 7.17 -18.04 -1.18
CA LEU A 69 6.37 -16.83 -1.34
C LEU A 69 5.44 -16.93 -2.56
N ARG A 70 5.92 -17.48 -3.68
CA ARG A 70 5.07 -17.74 -4.85
C ARG A 70 4.01 -18.80 -4.57
N GLY A 71 4.31 -19.81 -3.76
CA GLY A 71 3.36 -20.81 -3.29
C GLY A 71 2.15 -20.15 -2.62
N ILE A 72 2.41 -19.38 -1.56
CA ILE A 72 1.37 -18.64 -0.81
C ILE A 72 0.54 -17.76 -1.75
N LEU A 73 1.18 -17.00 -2.65
CA LEU A 73 0.46 -16.13 -3.58
C LEU A 73 -0.40 -16.90 -4.58
N SER A 74 0.12 -18.02 -5.12
CA SER A 74 -0.60 -18.85 -6.08
C SER A 74 -1.80 -19.57 -5.47
N GLU A 75 -1.71 -20.00 -4.21
CA GLU A 75 -2.84 -20.57 -3.46
C GLU A 75 -4.01 -19.58 -3.37
N HIS A 76 -3.71 -18.30 -3.21
CA HIS A 76 -4.71 -17.24 -3.15
C HIS A 76 -5.07 -16.62 -4.52
N GLY A 77 -4.53 -17.16 -5.62
CA GLY A 77 -4.77 -16.65 -6.97
C GLY A 77 -4.25 -15.23 -7.19
N LEU A 78 -3.15 -14.88 -6.54
CA LEU A 78 -2.48 -13.60 -6.66
C LEU A 78 -1.30 -13.66 -7.66
N PRO A 79 -0.91 -12.53 -8.26
CA PRO A 79 0.24 -12.50 -9.17
C PRO A 79 1.53 -12.92 -8.46
N THR A 80 2.32 -13.77 -9.13
CA THR A 80 3.62 -14.28 -8.64
C THR A 80 4.82 -13.61 -9.34
N THR A 81 4.57 -12.51 -10.05
CA THR A 81 5.58 -11.76 -10.79
C THR A 81 6.36 -10.78 -9.90
N GLY A 82 7.66 -10.64 -10.17
CA GLY A 82 8.56 -9.69 -9.53
C GLY A 82 9.69 -10.33 -8.73
N ASP A 83 10.56 -9.48 -8.19
CA ASP A 83 11.69 -9.87 -7.33
C ASP A 83 11.23 -10.31 -5.94
N LYS A 84 12.12 -10.96 -5.18
CA LYS A 84 11.85 -11.42 -3.80
C LYS A 84 11.23 -10.33 -2.93
N ALA A 85 11.79 -9.11 -2.97
CA ALA A 85 11.28 -7.97 -2.20
C ALA A 85 9.83 -7.57 -2.57
N ILE A 86 9.45 -7.70 -3.84
CA ILE A 86 8.08 -7.42 -4.30
C ILE A 86 7.13 -8.51 -3.79
N LEU A 87 7.55 -9.77 -3.89
CA LEU A 87 6.78 -10.91 -3.41
C LEU A 87 6.57 -10.85 -1.89
N GLU A 88 7.61 -10.53 -1.12
CA GLU A 88 7.53 -10.33 0.33
C GLU A 88 6.54 -9.22 0.69
N SER A 89 6.66 -8.05 0.04
CA SER A 89 5.76 -6.93 0.27
C SER A 89 4.30 -7.27 -0.06
N ARG A 90 4.06 -8.05 -1.13
CA ARG A 90 2.73 -8.50 -1.53
C ARG A 90 2.14 -9.49 -0.53
N VAL A 91 2.91 -10.50 -0.13
CA VAL A 91 2.49 -11.48 0.88
C VAL A 91 2.19 -10.79 2.21
N GLN A 92 3.03 -9.86 2.64
CA GLN A 92 2.81 -9.11 3.88
C GLN A 92 1.49 -8.32 3.85
N GLU A 93 1.26 -7.55 2.79
CA GLU A 93 0.04 -6.76 2.64
C GLU A 93 -1.20 -7.66 2.59
N TRP A 94 -1.11 -8.77 1.86
CA TRP A 94 -2.18 -9.75 1.76
C TRP A 94 -2.54 -10.34 3.13
N ILE A 95 -1.55 -10.78 3.92
CA ILE A 95 -1.77 -11.36 5.25
C ILE A 95 -2.43 -10.36 6.19
N ILE A 96 -1.96 -9.10 6.19
CA ILE A 96 -2.55 -8.03 7.02
C ILE A 96 -4.01 -7.84 6.62
N MET A 97 -4.27 -7.61 5.33
CA MET A 97 -5.61 -7.33 4.83
C MET A 97 -6.57 -8.50 5.05
N TRP A 98 -6.09 -9.73 4.82
CA TRP A 98 -6.85 -10.95 5.00
C TRP A 98 -7.22 -11.19 6.46
N ASN A 99 -6.25 -11.10 7.36
CA ASN A 99 -6.49 -11.31 8.79
C ASN A 99 -7.39 -10.20 9.35
N SER A 100 -7.17 -8.94 8.96
CA SER A 100 -8.10 -7.85 9.30
C SER A 100 -9.50 -8.07 8.75
N ASN A 101 -9.65 -8.73 7.60
CA ASN A 101 -10.95 -9.09 7.05
C ASN A 101 -11.66 -10.20 7.85
N LEU A 102 -10.90 -11.10 8.48
CA LEU A 102 -11.45 -12.11 9.39
C LEU A 102 -11.84 -11.51 10.73
N ASP A 103 -11.14 -10.48 11.17
CA ASP A 103 -11.37 -9.80 12.44
C ASP A 103 -12.54 -8.78 12.36
N THR A 104 -13.10 -8.48 11.18
CA THR A 104 -14.25 -7.56 11.02
C THR A 104 -15.60 -8.27 11.06
N SER A 105 -16.63 -7.57 11.56
CA SER A 105 -18.02 -8.05 11.57
C SER A 105 -18.65 -8.11 10.17
N HIS A 106 -18.10 -7.39 9.20
CA HIS A 106 -18.59 -7.35 7.81
C HIS A 106 -17.44 -7.72 6.86
N PRO A 107 -17.14 -9.02 6.69
CA PRO A 107 -16.06 -9.47 5.84
C PRO A 107 -16.33 -9.11 4.37
N GLN A 108 -15.32 -8.55 3.71
CA GLN A 108 -15.31 -8.32 2.28
C GLN A 108 -15.13 -9.65 1.52
N SER A 109 -15.66 -9.71 0.30
CA SER A 109 -15.47 -10.86 -0.58
C SER A 109 -14.03 -10.98 -1.07
N LEU A 110 -13.63 -12.20 -1.44
CA LEU A 110 -12.31 -12.51 -1.99
C LEU A 110 -11.92 -11.58 -3.16
N GLY A 111 -12.86 -11.33 -4.06
CA GLY A 111 -12.66 -10.43 -5.21
C GLY A 111 -12.39 -8.98 -4.79
N ALA A 112 -13.11 -8.49 -3.78
CA ALA A 112 -12.90 -7.15 -3.23
C ALA A 112 -11.52 -7.02 -2.57
N LEU A 113 -11.06 -8.04 -1.83
CA LEU A 113 -9.72 -8.06 -1.24
C LEU A 113 -8.62 -8.02 -2.32
N ARG A 114 -8.76 -8.80 -3.38
CA ARG A 114 -7.82 -8.79 -4.52
C ARG A 114 -7.77 -7.42 -5.21
N ALA A 115 -8.94 -6.80 -5.44
CA ALA A 115 -9.01 -5.47 -6.02
C ALA A 115 -8.35 -4.41 -5.12
N LYS A 116 -8.59 -4.48 -3.80
CA LYS A 116 -7.96 -3.61 -2.81
C LYS A 116 -6.44 -3.78 -2.78
N LEU A 117 -5.94 -5.01 -2.84
CA LEU A 117 -4.51 -5.29 -2.93
C LEU A 117 -3.88 -4.63 -4.15
N ASN A 118 -4.49 -4.78 -5.32
CA ASN A 118 -4.03 -4.13 -6.55
C ASN A 118 -4.03 -2.60 -6.43
N GLN A 119 -5.05 -2.02 -5.80
CA GLN A 119 -5.11 -0.57 -5.56
C GLN A 119 -3.99 -0.10 -4.62
N THR A 120 -3.74 -0.82 -3.53
CA THR A 120 -2.67 -0.51 -2.57
C THR A 120 -1.30 -0.62 -3.22
N GLU A 121 -1.04 -1.68 -4.00
CA GLU A 121 0.21 -1.82 -4.74
C GLU A 121 0.42 -0.70 -5.76
N ALA A 122 -0.64 -0.34 -6.50
CA ALA A 122 -0.59 0.74 -7.46
C ALA A 122 -0.36 2.11 -6.79
N SER A 123 -0.98 2.36 -5.63
CA SER A 123 -0.75 3.58 -4.87
C SER A 123 0.69 3.67 -4.39
N ARG A 124 1.22 2.60 -3.78
CA ARG A 124 2.61 2.57 -3.31
C ARG A 124 3.61 2.83 -4.43
N ARG A 125 3.35 2.30 -5.63
CA ARG A 125 4.17 2.59 -6.82
C ARG A 125 4.08 4.06 -7.22
N ARG A 126 2.88 4.63 -7.32
CA ARG A 126 2.69 6.06 -7.64
C ARG A 126 3.34 6.98 -6.62
N ASP A 127 3.21 6.68 -5.33
CA ASP A 127 3.77 7.51 -4.27
C ASP A 127 5.30 7.47 -4.27
N LYS A 128 5.90 6.32 -4.58
CA LYS A 128 7.35 6.18 -4.73
C LYS A 128 7.88 6.95 -5.93
N GLU A 129 7.20 6.89 -7.07
CA GLU A 129 7.61 7.63 -8.27
C GLU A 129 7.39 9.14 -8.07
N ARG A 130 6.21 9.55 -7.59
CA ARG A 130 5.91 10.95 -7.28
C ARG A 130 6.90 11.56 -6.28
N GLY A 131 7.30 10.81 -5.24
CA GLY A 131 8.28 11.27 -4.27
C GLY A 131 9.65 11.53 -4.89
N LYS A 132 10.09 10.67 -5.82
CA LYS A 132 11.35 10.86 -6.56
C LYS A 132 11.25 12.02 -7.54
N ASP A 133 10.16 12.11 -8.29
CA ASP A 133 9.96 13.15 -9.30
C ASP A 133 9.85 14.52 -8.64
N ALA A 134 9.11 14.64 -7.53
CA ALA A 134 9.00 15.88 -6.78
C ALA A 134 10.35 16.30 -6.18
N LEU A 135 11.12 15.37 -5.61
CA LEU A 135 12.45 15.66 -5.10
C LEU A 135 13.42 16.03 -6.23
N GLY A 136 13.37 15.32 -7.36
CA GLY A 136 14.19 15.58 -8.54
C GLY A 136 13.89 16.94 -9.16
N GLN A 137 12.61 17.33 -9.23
CA GLN A 137 12.19 18.65 -9.70
C GLN A 137 12.63 19.76 -8.74
N GLN A 138 12.51 19.55 -7.43
CA GLN A 138 12.97 20.50 -6.43
C GLN A 138 14.49 20.68 -6.48
N LEU A 139 15.27 19.61 -6.56
CA LEU A 139 16.74 19.66 -6.57
C LEU A 139 17.34 20.03 -7.94
N GLY A 140 16.58 19.89 -9.03
CA GLY A 140 17.05 20.24 -10.39
C GLY A 140 17.20 21.74 -10.64
N THR A 141 16.62 22.58 -9.77
CA THR A 141 16.78 24.04 -9.83
C THR A 141 17.85 24.50 -8.84
N LYS A 142 18.66 25.51 -9.20
CA LYS A 142 19.67 26.08 -8.30
C LYS A 142 19.03 26.59 -6.99
N ASP A 143 17.90 27.31 -7.10
CA ASP A 143 17.17 27.82 -5.94
C ASP A 143 16.62 26.71 -5.04
N GLY A 144 16.14 25.60 -5.61
CA GLY A 144 15.64 24.48 -4.83
C GLY A 144 16.74 23.67 -4.16
N MET A 145 17.91 23.54 -4.79
CA MET A 145 19.12 22.99 -4.18
C MET A 145 19.59 23.82 -2.97
N ASP A 146 19.64 25.15 -3.12
CA ASP A 146 20.06 26.06 -2.04
C ASP A 146 19.07 26.06 -0.87
N LYS A 147 17.76 26.00 -1.14
CA LYS A 147 16.74 25.84 -0.10
C LYS A 147 16.90 24.52 0.63
N TYR A 148 17.06 23.42 -0.09
CA TYR A 148 17.27 22.09 0.51
C TYR A 148 18.52 22.05 1.39
N ALA A 149 19.62 22.65 0.93
CA ALA A 149 20.87 22.76 1.69
C ALA A 149 20.69 23.56 2.99
N LYS A 150 19.89 24.63 2.97
CA LYS A 150 19.58 25.44 4.16
C LYS A 150 18.68 24.69 5.14
N GLU A 151 17.59 24.10 4.66
CA GLU A 151 16.63 23.37 5.48
C GLU A 151 17.26 22.13 6.16
N ARG A 152 18.15 21.43 5.46
CA ARG A 152 18.81 20.22 5.96
C ARG A 152 20.19 20.46 6.57
N LYS A 153 20.62 21.73 6.74
CA LYS A 153 21.95 22.07 7.27
C LYS A 153 22.27 21.37 8.59
N GLY A 154 21.31 21.30 9.51
CA GLY A 154 21.47 20.63 10.80
C GLY A 154 21.73 19.13 10.68
N GLU A 155 21.09 18.46 9.72
CA GLU A 155 21.34 17.04 9.44
C GLU A 155 22.74 16.83 8.84
N PHE A 156 23.19 17.75 7.99
CA PHE A 156 24.56 17.70 7.46
C PHE A 156 25.62 17.90 8.55
N GLU A 157 25.38 18.79 9.51
CA GLU A 157 26.29 19.01 10.64
C GLU A 157 26.36 17.79 11.56
N ARG A 158 25.22 17.16 11.87
CA ARG A 158 25.17 15.89 12.61
C ARG A 158 25.94 14.79 11.90
N LEU A 159 25.73 14.62 10.60
CA LEU A 159 26.43 13.60 9.81
C LEU A 159 27.95 13.85 9.80
N ARG A 160 28.39 15.11 9.66
CA ARG A 160 29.81 15.46 9.75
C ARG A 160 30.41 15.06 11.10
N GLN A 161 29.70 15.33 12.19
CA GLN A 161 30.14 14.94 13.53
C GLN A 161 30.25 13.42 13.66
N GLU A 162 29.24 12.67 13.19
CA GLU A 162 29.24 11.20 13.23
C GLU A 162 30.40 10.60 12.42
N ILE A 163 30.69 11.14 11.23
CA ILE A 163 31.83 10.69 10.40
C ILE A 163 33.15 10.95 11.13
N MET A 164 33.33 12.14 11.70
CA MET A 164 34.54 12.49 12.46
C MET A 164 34.71 11.57 13.67
N GLU A 165 33.63 11.29 14.41
CA GLU A 165 33.66 10.39 15.56
C GLU A 165 34.00 8.95 15.16
N ARG A 166 33.40 8.45 14.08
CA ARG A 166 33.69 7.11 13.56
C ARG A 166 35.14 6.98 13.10
N ASN A 167 35.67 8.00 12.42
CA ASN A 167 37.08 8.03 11.99
C ASN A 167 38.03 8.08 13.20
N ARG A 168 37.69 8.88 14.23
CA ARG A 168 38.44 8.91 15.50
C ARG A 168 38.44 7.54 16.18
N ARG A 169 37.28 6.88 16.26
CA ARG A 169 37.15 5.54 16.86
C ARG A 169 37.99 4.49 16.10
N ARG A 170 38.00 4.55 14.77
CA ARG A 170 38.85 3.68 13.94
C ARG A 170 40.34 3.94 14.18
N ALA A 171 40.76 5.20 14.24
CA ALA A 171 42.15 5.56 14.53
C ALA A 171 42.61 5.14 15.95
N GLN A 172 41.70 5.16 16.93
CA GLN A 172 41.99 4.67 18.29
C GLN A 172 42.07 3.15 18.36
N ALA A 173 41.22 2.43 17.63
CA ALA A 173 41.27 0.98 17.53
C ALA A 173 42.58 0.48 16.87
N ASP A 174 43.04 1.18 15.83
CA ASP A 174 44.30 0.89 15.13
C ASP A 174 45.54 1.15 16.02
N LYS A 175 45.46 2.10 16.96
CA LYS A 175 46.50 2.31 17.98
C LYS A 175 46.44 1.32 19.15
N GLY A 176 45.35 0.56 19.30
CA GLY A 176 45.14 -0.42 20.37
C GLY A 176 45.54 -1.85 20.00
N SER A 177 45.80 -2.15 18.72
CA SER A 177 46.19 -3.49 18.25
C SER A 177 47.71 -3.73 18.17
N GLY A 178 48.52 -2.80 18.68
CA GLY A 178 49.99 -2.90 18.69
C GLY A 178 50.61 -3.29 20.05
N ALA A 179 49.81 -3.66 21.04
CA ALA A 179 50.29 -4.18 22.32
C ALA A 179 49.94 -5.67 22.43
N ASP A 180 50.71 -6.52 21.74
CA ASP A 180 50.83 -7.93 22.11
C ASP A 180 51.29 -7.99 23.57
N SER A 181 50.37 -8.31 24.48
CA SER A 181 50.75 -8.76 25.82
C SER A 181 51.13 -10.24 25.67
N PRO A 182 52.38 -10.65 25.94
CA PRO A 182 52.78 -12.05 25.84
C PRO A 182 51.88 -12.93 26.69
N ILE A 183 51.39 -14.02 26.11
CA ILE A 183 50.65 -15.07 26.83
C ILE A 183 51.65 -15.76 27.75
N GLU A 184 51.58 -15.49 29.06
CA GLU A 184 52.24 -16.33 30.06
C GLU A 184 51.46 -17.65 30.19
N VAL A 185 52.18 -18.74 29.99
CA VAL A 185 51.69 -20.11 30.15
C VAL A 185 52.28 -20.61 31.46
N ASP A 186 51.45 -20.68 32.51
CA ASP A 186 51.72 -21.45 33.73
C ASP A 186 50.81 -22.68 33.78
#